data_AF-A0A7Y3KZD2-F1
#
_entry.id   AF-A0A7Y3KZD2-F1
#
_cell.length_a   1.000
_cell.length_b   1.000
_cell.length_c   1.000
_cell.angle_alpha   90.00
_cell.angle_beta   90.00
_cell.angle_gamma   90.00
#
_symmetry.space_group_name_H-M   'P 1'
#
loop_
_entity.id
_entity.type
_entity.pdbx_description
1 polymer ?
#
loop_
_entity_poly.entity_id
_entity_poly.type
_entity_poly.pdbx_seq_one_letter_code
_entity_poly.pdbx_strand_id
1 'polypeptide(L)' 'ASLSWSQPQCFQCAYAPYCTVQPVFNHETQGSPWGQMPTNGWCEKMMGIFDVLFSRLQDPKSRAVLESWLAYKDR' A
#
# COMPACT_ATOMS: atom_id res chain seq x y z
N ALA A 1 3.02 7.62 15.06
CA ALA A 1 3.80 6.94 14.01
C ALA A 1 3.08 5.65 13.64
N SER A 2 2.78 5.44 12.36
CA SER A 2 2.06 4.23 11.91
C SER A 2 2.88 2.97 12.23
N LEU A 3 2.22 1.90 12.67
CA LEU A 3 2.80 0.58 12.99
C LEU A 3 3.67 -0.04 11.87
N SER A 4 3.61 0.50 10.65
CA SER A 4 4.45 0.09 9.53
C SER A 4 5.93 0.41 9.75
N TRP A 5 6.28 1.56 10.32
CA TRP A 5 7.67 2.01 10.42
C TRP A 5 8.56 1.16 11.35
N SER A 6 7.95 0.37 12.25
CA SER A 6 8.69 -0.54 13.13
C SER A 6 9.04 -1.87 12.46
N GLN A 7 8.58 -2.12 11.22
CA GLN A 7 8.93 -3.32 10.47
C GLN A 7 10.20 -3.09 9.62
N PRO A 8 11.23 -3.94 9.72
CA PRO A 8 12.50 -3.73 9.02
C PRO A 8 12.35 -3.50 7.51
N GLN A 9 11.47 -4.26 6.86
CA GLN A 9 11.25 -4.12 5.41
C GLN A 9 10.47 -2.86 5.04
N CYS A 10 9.53 -2.43 5.91
CA CYS A 10 8.80 -1.20 5.68
C CYS A 10 9.68 0.04 5.87
N PHE A 11 10.67 0.00 6.77
CA PHE A 11 11.58 1.12 7.00
C PHE A 11 12.34 1.54 5.73
N GLN A 12 12.61 0.60 4.83
CA GLN A 12 13.30 0.85 3.54
C GLN A 12 12.34 0.85 2.34
N CYS A 13 11.05 0.65 2.55
CA CYS A 13 10.08 0.53 1.46
C CYS A 13 9.64 1.91 0.95
N ALA A 14 9.76 2.14 -0.37
CA ALA A 14 9.30 3.37 -1.02
C ALA A 14 7.79 3.63 -0.83
N TYR A 15 7.00 2.58 -0.62
CA TYR A 15 5.55 2.66 -0.42
C TYR A 15 5.12 2.82 1.03
N ALA A 16 6.04 2.82 2.00
CA ALA A 16 5.73 2.97 3.42
C ALA A 16 4.88 4.21 3.78
N PRO A 17 5.03 5.38 3.11
CA PRO A 17 4.17 6.55 3.38
C PRO A 17 2.70 6.36 3.00
N TYR A 18 2.41 5.44 2.06
CA TYR A 18 1.07 5.21 1.51
C TYR A 18 0.45 3.88 1.97
N CYS A 19 1.28 2.97 2.49
CA CYS A 19 0.89 1.62 2.84
C CYS A 19 0.51 1.49 4.32
N THR A 20 -0.42 0.58 4.60
CA THR A 20 -0.79 0.18 5.97
C THR A 20 -0.53 -1.30 6.17
N VAL A 21 -0.02 -1.64 7.36
CA VAL A 21 0.03 -3.03 7.82
C VAL A 21 -1.40 -3.50 8.11
N GLN A 22 -1.70 -4.76 7.79
CA GLN A 22 -2.98 -5.40 8.10
C GLN A 22 -2.79 -6.49 9.18
N PRO A 23 -2.92 -6.15 10.47
CA PRO A 23 -2.70 -7.12 11.55
C PRO A 23 -3.63 -8.31 11.50
N VAL A 24 -4.89 -8.11 11.09
CA VAL A 24 -5.87 -9.19 10.93
C VAL A 24 -5.42 -10.16 9.84
N PHE A 25 -5.07 -9.66 8.65
CA PHE A 25 -4.57 -10.50 7.56
C PHE A 25 -3.31 -11.28 7.97
N ASN A 26 -2.37 -10.61 8.65
CA ASN A 26 -1.15 -11.26 9.12
C ASN A 26 -1.47 -12.37 10.13
N HIS A 27 -2.39 -12.13 11.07
CA HIS A 27 -2.76 -13.12 12.08
C HIS A 27 -3.41 -14.34 11.44
N GLU A 28 -4.39 -14.12 10.54
CA GLU A 28 -5.11 -15.21 9.88
C GLU A 28 -4.19 -16.05 8.96
N THR A 29 -3.20 -15.44 8.30
CA THR A 29 -2.37 -16.13 7.31
C THR A 29 -1.03 -16.63 7.85
N GLN A 30 -0.52 -16.04 8.93
CA GLN A 30 0.84 -16.27 9.43
C GLN A 30 0.89 -16.48 10.95
N GLY A 31 -0.25 -16.47 11.64
CA GLY A 31 -0.35 -16.71 13.09
C GLY A 31 0.19 -15.56 13.95
N SER A 32 0.48 -14.40 13.36
CA SER A 32 1.05 -13.24 14.07
C SER A 32 0.45 -11.94 13.56
N PRO A 33 0.11 -10.97 14.43
CA PRO A 33 -0.29 -9.64 13.97
C PRO A 33 0.85 -8.93 13.21
N TRP A 34 2.09 -9.37 13.41
CA TRP A 34 3.25 -8.96 12.61
C TRP A 34 3.39 -9.84 11.39
N GLY A 35 3.50 -9.22 10.22
CA GLY A 35 3.66 -9.96 8.97
C GLY A 35 5.12 -10.19 8.62
N GLN A 36 5.39 -11.34 8.02
CA GLN A 36 6.60 -11.69 7.29
C GLN A 36 6.43 -11.19 5.85
N MET A 37 6.80 -9.93 5.62
CA MET A 37 6.54 -9.22 4.35
C MET A 37 6.91 -9.98 3.05
N PRO A 38 8.00 -10.77 2.95
CA PRO A 38 8.35 -11.48 1.70
C PRO A 38 7.35 -12.55 1.27
N THR A 39 6.61 -13.13 2.22
CA THR A 39 5.58 -14.14 1.98
C THR A 39 4.17 -13.60 2.24
N ASN A 40 4.06 -12.29 2.46
CA ASN A 40 2.81 -11.64 2.79
C ASN A 40 2.06 -11.21 1.54
N GLY A 41 1.00 -11.94 1.19
CA GLY A 41 0.17 -11.62 0.02
C GLY A 41 -0.53 -10.25 0.07
N TRP A 42 -0.70 -9.64 1.26
CA TRP A 42 -1.14 -8.25 1.36
C TRP A 42 -0.04 -7.27 0.92
N CYS A 43 1.20 -7.50 1.38
CA CYS A 43 2.34 -6.69 1.00
C CYS A 43 2.56 -6.73 -0.52
N GLU A 44 2.61 -7.93 -1.10
CA GLU A 44 2.74 -8.16 -2.54
C GLU A 44 1.66 -7.41 -3.34
N LYS A 45 0.39 -7.59 -2.95
CA LYS A 45 -0.75 -6.94 -3.62
C LYS A 45 -0.66 -5.42 -3.57
N MET A 46 -0.35 -4.85 -2.41
CA MET A 46 -0.28 -3.39 -2.25
C MET A 46 0.88 -2.80 -3.05
N MET A 47 2.05 -3.44 -3.03
CA MET A 47 3.18 -3.01 -3.87
C MET A 47 2.80 -2.97 -5.35
N GLY A 48 2.14 -4.02 -5.86
CA GLY A 48 1.67 -4.05 -7.25
C GLY A 48 0.62 -2.99 -7.58
N ILE A 49 -0.31 -2.71 -6.65
CA ILE A 49 -1.29 -1.62 -6.82
C ILE A 49 -0.56 -0.27 -6.90
N PHE A 50 0.41 -0.03 -6.02
CA PHE A 50 1.19 1.20 -6.04
C PHE A 50 2.04 1.34 -7.31
N ASP A 51 2.69 0.28 -7.77
CA ASP A 51 3.44 0.27 -9.04
C ASP A 51 2.54 0.72 -10.19
N VAL A 52 1.33 0.15 -10.28
CA VAL A 52 0.36 0.52 -11.31
C VAL A 52 -0.08 1.98 -11.16
N LEU A 53 -0.46 2.41 -9.97
CA LEU A 53 -0.92 3.78 -9.71
C LEU A 53 0.15 4.81 -10.07
N PHE A 54 1.36 4.66 -9.55
CA PHE A 54 2.45 5.61 -9.82
C PHE A 54 2.86 5.60 -11.29
N SER A 55 2.83 4.45 -11.95
CA SER A 55 3.06 4.36 -13.39
C SER A 55 1.99 5.10 -14.19
N ARG A 56 0.70 4.95 -13.83
CA ARG A 56 -0.42 5.64 -14.50
C ARG A 56 -0.43 7.14 -14.22
N LEU A 57 0.05 7.57 -13.06
CA LEU A 57 0.19 8.99 -12.75
C LEU A 57 1.24 9.70 -13.64
N GLN A 58 2.14 8.97 -14.31
CA GLN A 58 3.07 9.58 -15.27
C GLN A 58 2.42 9.89 -16.63
N ASP A 59 1.30 9.23 -16.97
CA ASP A 59 0.56 9.49 -18.20
C ASP A 59 -0.46 10.63 -17.99
N PRO A 60 -0.39 11.75 -18.74
CA PRO A 60 -1.28 12.90 -18.54
C PRO A 60 -2.77 12.57 -18.64
N LYS A 61 -3.14 11.64 -19.54
CA LYS A 61 -4.54 11.24 -19.73
C LYS A 61 -5.05 10.45 -18.52
N SER A 62 -4.28 9.46 -18.07
CA SER A 62 -4.60 8.66 -16.88
C SER A 62 -4.60 9.52 -15.62
N ARG A 63 -3.65 10.45 -15.48
CA ARG A 63 -3.60 11.42 -14.38
C ARG A 63 -4.87 12.26 -14.29
N ALA A 64 -5.33 12.83 -15.41
CA ALA A 64 -6.56 13.64 -15.42
C ALA A 64 -7.78 12.83 -14.92
N VAL A 65 -7.87 11.55 -15.28
CA VAL A 65 -8.92 10.65 -14.76
C VAL A 65 -8.76 10.42 -13.26
N LEU A 66 -7.56 10.08 -12.78
CA LEU A 66 -7.31 9.83 -11.36
C LEU A 66 -7.56 11.07 -10.49
N GLU A 67 -7.13 12.25 -10.94
CA GLU A 67 -7.35 13.51 -10.24
C GLU A 67 -8.83 13.92 -10.25
N SER A 68 -9.61 13.54 -11.27
CA SER A 68 -11.06 13.77 -11.28
C SER A 68 -11.79 13.06 -10.13
N TRP A 69 -11.25 11.94 -9.62
CA TRP A 69 -11.84 11.21 -8.49
C TRP A 69 -11.73 12.01 -7.18
N LEU A 70 -10.78 12.94 -7.08
CA LEU A 70 -10.62 13.83 -5.91
C LEU A 70 -11.72 14.89 -5.83
N ALA A 71 -12.39 15.20 -6.94
CA ALA A 71 -13.50 16.16 -6.97
C ALA A 71 -14.77 15.62 -6.29
N TYR A 72 -14.85 14.30 -6.08
CA TYR A 72 -15.96 13.68 -5.37
C TYR A 72 -15.76 13.83 -3.85
N LYS A 73 -16.13 15.00 -3.30
CA LYS A 73 -15.97 15.33 -1.88
C LYS A 73 -17.24 15.23 -1.02
N ASP A 74 -18.38 14.82 -1.58
CA ASP A 74 -19.66 14.81 -0.84
C ASP A 74 -20.02 13.45 -0.22
N ARG A 75 -19.04 12.70 0.30
CA ARG A 75 -19.28 11.54 1.18
C ARG A 75 -18.39 11.57 2.41
#